data_AF-A0A966SAG0-F1
#
_entry.id   AF-A0A966SAG0-F1
#
_cell.length_a   1.000
_cell.length_b   1.000
_cell.length_c   1.000
_cell.angle_alpha   90.00
_cell.angle_beta   90.00
_cell.angle_gamma   90.00
#
_symmetry.space_group_name_H-M   'P 1'
#
loop_
_entity.id
_entity.type
_entity.pdbx_description
1 polymer ?
#
loop_
_entity_poly.entity_id
_entity_poly.type
_entity_poly.pdbx_seq_one_letter_code
_entity_poly.pdbx_strand_id
1 'polypeptide(L)'
;MWVGRSMLPFRRVVSRCPSVCSGASCSFCCRVRGVAPGLLHVTVPRTEADPMQSLSMLLTFLVGVGLVVQIGLNAAVGRMLGGAIYGTIANFVVGLAALVVFFVMSRHALPARDAFAEVPAYAWLGGLFGAAYVGVATFAGPRLGALLLLALTVGGQMVASVIVDHYGLLGFQQHPVTLTRLVGIALLLLGIWLVAMR
;
A
#
# COMPACT_ATOMS: atom_id res chain seq x y z
N MET A 1 1.53 -21.51 -7.24
CA MET A 1 0.23 -22.15 -6.98
C MET A 1 -0.72 -21.08 -6.44
N TRP A 2 -1.31 -20.30 -7.34
CA TRP A 2 -2.36 -19.32 -7.05
C TRP A 2 -3.54 -19.71 -7.95
N VAL A 3 -4.47 -20.47 -7.40
CA VAL A 3 -5.72 -20.83 -8.08
C VAL A 3 -6.71 -19.72 -7.80
N GLY A 4 -7.34 -19.22 -8.86
CA GLY A 4 -8.22 -18.07 -8.84
C GLY A 4 -9.39 -18.19 -7.87
N ARG A 5 -9.76 -17.05 -7.28
CA ARG A 5 -11.14 -16.78 -6.90
C ARG A 5 -11.61 -15.58 -7.70
N SER A 6 -12.35 -15.93 -8.74
CA SER A 6 -13.42 -15.15 -9.34
C SER A 6 -14.14 -14.28 -8.33
N MET A 7 -14.22 -12.99 -8.65
CA MET A 7 -15.28 -12.10 -8.20
C MET A 7 -16.62 -12.85 -8.32
N LEU A 8 -17.28 -13.11 -7.20
CA LEU A 8 -18.68 -13.52 -7.20
C LEU A 8 -19.52 -12.29 -6.89
N PRO A 9 -20.57 -12.01 -7.68
CA PRO A 9 -21.49 -10.92 -7.39
C PRO A 9 -22.22 -11.24 -6.09
N PHE A 10 -22.60 -10.20 -5.36
CA PHE A 10 -23.43 -10.21 -4.16
C PHE A 10 -24.83 -10.80 -4.48
N ARG A 11 -24.91 -12.10 -4.74
CA ARG A 11 -26.16 -12.86 -4.77
C ARG A 11 -26.51 -13.18 -3.33
N ARG A 12 -27.64 -12.61 -2.88
CA ARG A 12 -28.31 -13.00 -1.64
C ARG A 12 -28.43 -14.53 -1.62
N VAL A 13 -27.69 -15.19 -0.73
CA VAL A 13 -27.97 -16.57 -0.35
C VAL A 13 -29.22 -16.52 0.54
N VAL A 14 -30.39 -16.48 -0.09
CA VAL A 14 -31.62 -16.94 0.55
C VAL A 14 -31.62 -18.44 0.35
N SER A 15 -31.01 -19.18 1.28
CA SER A 15 -31.17 -20.62 1.33
C SER A 15 -32.63 -20.92 1.69
N ARG A 16 -33.37 -21.47 0.72
CA ARG A 16 -34.69 -22.09 0.98
C ARG A 16 -34.48 -23.28 1.92
N CYS A 17 -35.26 -23.35 3.00
CA CYS A 17 -35.34 -24.55 3.84
C CYS A 17 -35.86 -25.74 3.01
N PRO A 18 -35.25 -26.94 3.10
CA PRO A 18 -35.85 -28.16 2.57
C PRO A 18 -37.08 -28.54 3.39
N SER A 19 -38.14 -28.97 2.72
CA SER A 19 -39.48 -29.22 3.27
C SER A 19 -39.64 -30.54 4.04
N VAL A 20 -38.57 -31.19 4.50
CA VAL A 20 -38.66 -32.51 5.16
C VAL A 20 -37.65 -32.62 6.30
N CYS A 21 -38.10 -32.35 7.53
CA CYS A 21 -37.41 -32.76 8.76
C CYS A 21 -38.47 -33.19 9.80
N SER A 22 -38.61 -34.50 10.02
CA SER A 22 -39.37 -35.07 11.15
C SER A 22 -38.42 -35.34 12.33
N GLY A 23 -38.79 -34.91 13.54
CA GLY A 23 -38.09 -35.28 14.78
C GLY A 23 -37.10 -34.22 15.30
N ALA A 24 -36.78 -34.32 16.60
CA ALA A 24 -36.23 -33.30 17.52
C ALA A 24 -34.96 -32.50 17.11
N SER A 25 -34.40 -32.70 15.92
CA SER A 25 -33.32 -31.86 15.37
C SER A 25 -33.80 -30.53 14.78
N CYS A 26 -35.11 -30.28 14.69
CA CYS A 26 -35.64 -29.07 14.05
C CYS A 26 -35.49 -27.77 14.89
N SER A 27 -35.19 -27.88 16.19
CA SER A 27 -35.02 -26.71 17.06
C SER A 27 -33.75 -25.89 16.76
N PHE A 28 -32.77 -26.44 16.05
CA PHE A 28 -31.51 -25.75 15.77
C PHE A 28 -31.54 -24.92 14.47
N CYS A 29 -32.42 -25.23 13.52
CA CYS A 29 -32.40 -24.62 12.19
C CYS A 29 -33.28 -23.36 12.06
N CYS A 30 -34.18 -23.08 13.02
CA CYS A 30 -35.15 -21.98 12.91
C CYS A 30 -35.01 -20.88 13.97
N ARG A 31 -33.85 -20.77 14.64
CA ARG A 31 -33.60 -19.74 15.66
C ARG A 31 -32.41 -18.83 15.32
N VAL A 32 -32.58 -18.01 14.28
CA VAL A 32 -31.95 -16.68 14.22
C VAL A 32 -32.98 -15.65 13.72
N ARG A 33 -34.11 -15.56 14.40
CA ARG A 33 -34.86 -14.29 14.51
C ARG A 33 -34.51 -13.73 15.89
N GLY A 34 -33.70 -12.67 15.92
CA GLY A 34 -33.35 -12.01 17.19
C GLY A 34 -32.03 -11.25 17.23
N VAL A 35 -31.47 -10.79 16.11
CA VAL A 35 -30.34 -9.85 16.17
C VAL A 35 -30.90 -8.45 16.42
N ALA A 36 -30.75 -7.96 17.65
CA ALA A 36 -31.06 -6.59 18.03
C ALA A 36 -30.26 -5.58 17.18
N PRO A 37 -30.82 -4.41 16.85
CA PRO A 37 -30.07 -3.36 16.18
C PRO A 37 -29.12 -2.73 17.20
N GLY A 38 -27.86 -3.17 17.24
CA GLY A 38 -26.88 -2.52 18.13
C GLY A 38 -25.57 -3.24 18.44
N LEU A 39 -25.40 -4.52 18.14
CA LEU A 39 -24.13 -5.21 18.42
C LEU A 39 -23.75 -6.17 17.29
N LEU A 40 -23.27 -5.61 16.18
CA LEU A 40 -22.29 -6.31 15.36
C LEU A 40 -20.93 -5.70 15.72
N HIS A 41 -20.43 -6.02 16.92
CA HIS A 41 -19.02 -5.85 17.22
C HIS A 41 -18.27 -6.78 16.27
N VAL A 42 -17.78 -6.23 15.16
CA VAL A 42 -16.74 -6.85 14.36
C VAL A 42 -15.52 -6.92 15.28
N THR A 43 -15.41 -8.00 16.04
CA THR A 43 -14.18 -8.34 16.74
C THR A 43 -13.17 -8.65 15.66
N VAL A 44 -12.36 -7.65 15.29
CA VAL A 44 -11.13 -7.87 14.53
C VAL A 44 -10.35 -8.92 15.33
N PRO A 45 -10.06 -10.11 14.77
CA PRO A 45 -9.33 -11.13 15.50
C PRO A 45 -8.03 -10.50 15.99
N ARG A 46 -7.74 -10.62 17.30
CA ARG A 46 -6.43 -10.28 17.85
C ARG A 46 -5.41 -10.98 16.96
N THR A 47 -4.47 -10.22 16.43
CA THR A 47 -3.28 -10.72 15.74
C THR A 47 -2.60 -11.73 16.65
N GLU A 48 -2.91 -13.02 16.46
CA GLU A 48 -1.85 -14.02 16.51
C GLU A 48 -0.79 -13.50 15.55
N ALA A 49 0.48 -13.50 15.96
CA ALA A 49 1.56 -12.98 15.12
C ALA A 49 1.66 -13.88 13.88
N ASP A 50 0.85 -13.58 12.86
CA ASP A 50 0.86 -14.26 11.58
C ASP A 50 2.28 -14.06 11.04
N PRO A 51 3.08 -15.13 10.84
CA PRO A 51 4.49 -14.98 10.43
C PRO A 51 4.62 -14.19 9.13
N MET A 52 3.57 -14.16 8.31
CA MET A 52 3.46 -13.34 7.10
C MET A 52 3.42 -11.83 7.37
N GLN A 53 2.76 -11.39 8.45
CA GLN A 53 2.66 -9.97 8.80
C GLN A 53 4.02 -9.45 9.29
N SER A 54 4.68 -10.18 10.19
CA SER A 54 6.01 -9.82 10.69
C SER A 54 7.04 -9.79 9.56
N LEU A 55 6.98 -10.75 8.63
CA LEU A 55 7.83 -10.76 7.45
C LEU A 55 7.61 -9.51 6.57
N SER A 56 6.35 -9.12 6.35
CA SER A 56 6.02 -7.93 5.56
C SER A 56 6.55 -6.64 6.18
N MET A 57 6.48 -6.53 7.51
CA MET A 57 7.07 -5.40 8.25
C MET A 57 8.59 -5.34 8.06
N LEU A 58 9.27 -6.49 8.21
CA LEU A 58 10.72 -6.57 8.03
C LEU A 58 11.14 -6.21 6.60
N LEU A 59 10.47 -6.77 5.59
CA LEU A 59 10.77 -6.46 4.19
C LEU A 59 10.57 -4.98 3.88
N THR A 60 9.48 -4.37 4.39
CA THR A 60 9.20 -2.94 4.20
C THR A 60 10.30 -2.08 4.83
N PHE A 61 10.76 -2.44 6.03
CA PHE A 61 11.87 -1.75 6.68
C PHE A 61 13.16 -1.83 5.86
N LEU A 62 13.51 -3.02 5.37
CA LEU A 62 14.71 -3.22 4.55
C LEU A 62 14.65 -2.45 3.22
N VAL A 63 13.47 -2.40 2.58
CA VAL A 63 13.26 -1.54 1.40
C VAL A 63 13.50 -0.08 1.75
N GLY A 64 13.03 0.39 2.91
CA GLY A 64 13.29 1.75 3.39
C GLY A 64 14.79 2.06 3.54
N VAL A 65 15.58 1.13 4.07
CA VAL A 65 17.04 1.26 4.14
C VAL A 65 17.64 1.37 2.74
N GLY A 66 17.18 0.53 1.81
CA GLY A 66 17.64 0.53 0.41
C GLY A 66 17.33 1.83 -0.33
N LEU A 67 16.20 2.49 -0.06
CA LEU A 67 15.83 3.75 -0.71
C LEU A 67 16.86 4.87 -0.47
N VAL A 68 17.47 4.90 0.72
CA VAL A 68 18.52 5.89 1.03
C VAL A 68 19.76 5.68 0.17
N VAL A 69 20.17 4.41 0.05
CA VAL A 69 21.31 4.01 -0.78
C VAL A 69 21.03 4.31 -2.25
N GLN A 70 19.83 4.01 -2.72
CA GLN A 70 19.38 4.28 -4.09
C GLN A 70 19.56 5.76 -4.46
N ILE A 71 19.18 6.69 -3.59
CA ILE A 71 19.34 8.14 -3.85
C ILE A 71 20.80 8.50 -4.10
N GLY A 72 21.71 7.95 -3.30
CA GLY A 72 23.16 8.15 -3.45
C GLY A 72 23.71 7.57 -4.75
N LEU A 73 23.29 6.36 -5.12
CA LEU A 73 23.68 5.68 -6.37
C LEU A 73 23.19 6.46 -7.59
N ASN A 74 21.94 6.90 -7.59
CA ASN A 74 21.36 7.69 -8.69
C ASN A 74 22.09 9.03 -8.83
N ALA A 75 22.43 9.69 -7.72
CA ALA A 75 23.20 10.92 -7.75
C ALA A 75 24.63 10.70 -8.28
N ALA A 76 25.24 9.55 -8.00
CA ALA A 76 26.56 9.21 -8.53
C ALA A 76 26.53 9.06 -10.06
N VAL A 77 25.58 8.29 -10.60
CA VAL A 77 25.37 8.17 -12.05
C VAL A 77 25.10 9.54 -12.67
N GLY A 78 24.24 10.34 -12.02
CA GLY A 78 23.93 11.69 -12.49
C GLY A 78 25.15 12.62 -12.55
N ARG A 79 26.08 12.53 -11.58
CA ARG A 79 27.33 13.30 -11.62
C ARG A 79 28.25 12.85 -12.76
N MET A 80 28.36 11.55 -13.01
CA MET A 80 29.21 11.01 -14.08
C MET A 80 28.68 11.34 -15.48
N LEU A 81 27.36 11.43 -15.64
CA LEU A 81 26.70 11.69 -16.94
C LEU A 81 26.28 13.15 -17.13
N GLY A 82 26.59 14.04 -16.18
CA GLY A 82 26.36 15.49 -16.33
C GLY A 82 24.96 16.00 -15.99
N GLY A 83 24.16 15.25 -15.21
CA GLY A 83 22.85 15.71 -14.76
C GLY A 83 22.05 14.67 -13.97
N ALA A 84 21.26 15.14 -12.99
CA ALA A 84 20.41 14.27 -12.15
C ALA A 84 19.39 13.45 -12.97
N ILE A 85 18.91 13.99 -14.09
CA ILE A 85 17.98 13.32 -15.00
C ILE A 85 18.53 11.98 -15.51
N TYR A 86 19.82 11.89 -15.80
CA TYR A 86 20.45 10.66 -16.27
C TYR A 86 20.50 9.58 -15.18
N GLY A 87 20.73 9.98 -13.92
CA GLY A 87 20.64 9.08 -12.77
C GLY A 87 19.23 8.54 -12.57
N THR A 88 18.21 9.38 -12.72
CA THR A 88 16.80 8.99 -12.65
C THR A 88 16.41 8.04 -13.79
N ILE A 89 16.80 8.34 -15.03
CA ILE A 89 16.54 7.46 -16.18
C ILE A 89 17.21 6.10 -15.98
N ALA A 90 18.49 6.08 -15.59
CA ALA A 90 19.22 4.84 -15.32
C ALA A 90 18.53 3.99 -14.23
N ASN A 91 18.05 4.63 -13.16
CA ASN A 91 17.27 3.95 -12.11
C ASN A 91 16.03 3.25 -12.66
N PHE A 92 15.23 3.93 -13.51
CA PHE A 92 14.03 3.33 -14.09
C PHE A 92 14.35 2.24 -15.11
N VAL A 93 15.40 2.39 -15.90
CA VAL A 93 15.82 1.35 -16.87
C VAL A 93 16.27 0.09 -16.15
N VAL A 94 17.16 0.21 -15.15
CA VAL A 94 17.65 -0.94 -14.37
C VAL A 94 16.51 -1.58 -13.56
N GLY A 95 15.66 -0.76 -12.95
CA GLY A 95 14.48 -1.24 -12.22
C GLY A 95 13.51 -2.01 -13.11
N LEU A 96 13.17 -1.45 -14.28
CA LEU A 96 12.30 -2.11 -15.25
C LEU A 96 12.90 -3.44 -15.74
N ALA A 97 14.20 -3.47 -16.04
CA ALA A 97 14.89 -4.69 -16.44
C ALA A 97 14.79 -5.78 -15.34
N ALA A 98 15.03 -5.42 -14.08
CA ALA A 98 14.89 -6.34 -12.94
C ALA A 98 13.45 -6.86 -12.78
N LEU A 99 12.45 -5.98 -12.92
CA LEU A 99 11.02 -6.33 -12.89
C LEU A 99 10.64 -7.30 -14.02
N VAL A 100 11.15 -7.07 -15.24
CA VAL A 100 10.92 -7.97 -16.40
C VAL A 100 11.54 -9.35 -16.15
N VAL A 101 12.79 -9.40 -15.65
CA VAL A 101 13.44 -10.68 -15.31
C VAL A 101 12.63 -11.41 -14.23
N PHE A 102 12.23 -10.73 -13.16
CA PHE A 102 11.41 -11.31 -12.11
C PHE A 102 10.07 -11.84 -12.64
N PHE A 103 9.40 -11.09 -13.52
CA PHE A 103 8.14 -11.52 -14.14
C PHE A 103 8.31 -12.81 -14.95
N VAL A 104 9.35 -12.87 -15.80
CA VAL A 104 9.66 -14.05 -16.62
C VAL A 104 9.97 -15.27 -15.73
N MET A 105 10.77 -15.08 -14.67
CA MET A 105 11.12 -16.15 -13.72
C MET A 105 9.92 -16.65 -12.92
N SER A 106 9.01 -15.75 -12.54
CA SER A 106 7.83 -16.07 -11.74
C SER A 106 6.75 -16.81 -12.54
N ARG A 107 6.86 -16.85 -13.87
CA ARG A 107 5.92 -17.51 -14.80
C ARG A 107 4.46 -17.12 -14.56
N HIS A 108 4.21 -15.86 -14.21
CA HIS A 108 2.85 -15.35 -14.09
C HIS A 108 2.16 -15.33 -15.46
N ALA A 109 0.86 -15.67 -15.49
CA ALA A 109 0.07 -15.54 -16.70
C ALA A 109 -0.08 -14.06 -17.08
N LEU A 110 0.01 -13.76 -18.37
CA LEU A 110 -0.30 -12.43 -18.87
C LEU A 110 -1.80 -12.14 -18.67
N PRO A 111 -2.16 -10.94 -18.21
CA PRO A 111 -3.57 -10.54 -18.14
C PRO A 111 -4.18 -10.50 -19.55
N ALA A 112 -5.51 -10.62 -19.61
CA ALA A 112 -6.24 -10.47 -20.87
C ALA A 112 -6.05 -9.05 -21.44
N ARG A 113 -6.10 -8.90 -22.77
CA ARG A 113 -5.74 -7.64 -23.45
C ARG A 113 -6.66 -6.46 -23.06
N ASP A 114 -7.92 -6.77 -22.82
CA ASP A 114 -8.98 -5.88 -22.35
C ASP A 114 -8.78 -5.43 -20.90
N ALA A 115 -8.14 -6.24 -20.05
CA ALA A 115 -7.93 -5.90 -18.64
C ALA A 115 -7.15 -4.58 -18.44
N PHE A 116 -6.26 -4.22 -19.35
CA PHE A 116 -5.55 -2.93 -19.29
C PHE A 116 -6.45 -1.73 -19.58
N ALA A 117 -7.47 -1.89 -20.43
CA ALA A 117 -8.43 -0.84 -20.77
C ALA A 117 -9.45 -0.60 -19.65
N GLU A 118 -9.65 -1.60 -18.77
CA GLU A 118 -10.53 -1.47 -17.59
C GLU A 118 -9.87 -0.68 -16.44
N VAL A 119 -8.55 -0.48 -16.47
CA VAL A 119 -7.84 0.27 -15.43
C VAL A 119 -8.20 1.76 -15.51
N PRO A 120 -8.68 2.37 -14.40
CA PRO A 120 -8.99 3.80 -14.39
C PRO A 120 -7.78 4.65 -14.80
N ALA A 121 -8.00 5.66 -15.65
CA ALA A 121 -6.93 6.49 -16.21
C ALA A 121 -6.02 7.13 -15.13
N TYR A 122 -6.57 7.50 -13.97
CA TYR A 122 -5.81 8.08 -12.87
C TYR A 122 -4.83 7.10 -12.20
N ALA A 123 -5.04 5.78 -12.29
CA ALA A 123 -4.17 4.79 -11.66
C ALA A 123 -2.76 4.81 -12.28
N TRP A 124 -2.67 5.18 -13.57
CA TRP A 124 -1.41 5.32 -14.30
C TRP A 124 -0.55 6.47 -13.78
N LEU A 125 -1.12 7.44 -13.05
CA LEU A 125 -0.37 8.52 -12.41
C LEU A 125 0.57 8.01 -11.32
N GLY A 126 0.36 6.79 -10.79
CA GLY A 126 1.27 6.18 -9.83
C GLY A 126 2.71 6.11 -10.34
N GLY A 127 2.90 5.78 -11.63
CA GLY A 127 4.23 5.78 -12.26
C GLY A 127 4.84 7.18 -12.33
N LEU A 128 4.02 8.21 -12.60
CA LEU A 128 4.45 9.60 -12.63
C LEU A 128 4.89 10.10 -11.25
N PHE A 129 4.13 9.79 -10.19
CA PHE A 129 4.51 10.14 -8.82
C PHE A 129 5.82 9.47 -8.38
N GLY A 130 6.01 8.19 -8.76
CA GLY A 130 7.27 7.50 -8.52
C GLY A 130 8.44 8.14 -9.25
N ALA A 131 8.27 8.50 -10.53
CA ALA A 131 9.30 9.20 -11.32
C ALA A 131 9.63 10.58 -10.75
N ALA A 132 8.62 11.34 -10.36
CA ALA A 132 8.81 12.63 -9.70
C ALA A 132 9.56 12.48 -8.37
N TYR A 133 9.20 11.51 -7.53
CA TYR A 133 9.89 11.24 -6.28
C TYR A 133 11.36 10.92 -6.51
N VAL A 134 11.69 9.94 -7.37
CA VAL A 134 13.09 9.55 -7.62
C VAL A 134 13.88 10.71 -8.24
N GLY A 135 13.29 11.46 -9.17
CA GLY A 135 13.91 12.63 -9.79
C GLY A 135 14.26 13.72 -8.78
N VAL A 136 13.28 14.14 -7.99
CA VAL A 136 13.47 15.15 -6.93
C VAL A 136 14.44 14.64 -5.88
N ALA A 137 14.33 13.38 -5.45
CA ALA A 137 15.22 12.79 -4.47
C ALA A 137 16.67 12.73 -4.95
N THR A 138 16.90 12.36 -6.22
CA THR A 138 18.23 12.31 -6.84
C THR A 138 18.85 13.71 -6.97
N PHE A 139 18.03 14.71 -7.30
CA PHE A 139 18.47 16.10 -7.43
C PHE A 139 18.70 16.77 -6.07
N ALA A 140 17.77 16.61 -5.13
CA ALA A 140 17.78 17.29 -3.83
C ALA A 140 18.63 16.56 -2.78
N GLY A 141 18.80 15.23 -2.90
CA GLY A 141 19.52 14.40 -1.93
C GLY A 141 20.94 14.88 -1.64
N PRO A 142 21.79 15.16 -2.66
CA PRO A 142 23.12 15.71 -2.44
C PRO A 142 23.15 17.10 -1.78
N ARG A 143 22.03 17.85 -1.83
CA ARG A 143 21.93 19.21 -1.28
C ARG A 143 21.35 19.26 0.12
N LEU A 144 20.32 18.46 0.38
CA LEU A 144 19.60 18.41 1.66
C LEU A 144 20.25 17.43 2.64
N GLY A 145 21.04 16.47 2.14
CA GLY A 145 21.47 15.32 2.91
C GLY A 145 20.35 14.27 3.05
N ALA A 146 20.75 13.03 3.31
CA ALA A 146 19.83 11.89 3.37
C ALA A 146 18.77 12.04 4.46
N LEU A 147 19.16 12.50 5.66
CA LEU A 147 18.26 12.59 6.80
C LEU A 147 17.11 13.59 6.56
N LEU A 148 17.42 14.82 6.14
CA LEU A 148 16.40 15.85 5.91
C LEU A 148 15.49 15.49 4.74
N LEU A 149 16.05 14.94 3.65
CA LEU A 149 15.25 14.48 2.51
C LEU A 149 14.24 13.40 2.91
N LEU A 150 14.67 12.38 3.67
CA LEU A 150 13.77 11.33 4.15
C LEU A 150 12.73 11.87 5.13
N ALA A 151 13.15 12.75 6.04
CA ALA A 151 12.26 13.37 7.01
C ALA A 151 11.13 14.14 6.29
N LEU A 152 11.48 14.98 5.31
CA LEU A 152 10.49 15.74 4.52
C LEU A 152 9.59 14.84 3.68
N THR A 153 10.16 13.83 3.01
CA THR A 153 9.39 12.94 2.14
C THR A 153 8.43 12.06 2.92
N VAL A 154 8.87 11.44 4.02
CA VAL A 154 8.00 10.68 4.94
C VAL A 154 6.96 11.59 5.58
N GLY A 155 7.33 12.82 5.98
CA GLY A 155 6.38 13.80 6.49
C GLY A 155 5.25 14.11 5.51
N GLY A 156 5.58 14.39 4.24
CA GLY A 156 4.59 14.61 3.19
C GLY A 156 3.72 13.37 2.93
N GLN A 157 4.32 12.17 2.93
CA GLN A 157 3.59 10.91 2.79
C GLN A 157 2.60 10.68 3.94
N MET A 158 2.95 11.03 5.18
CA MET A 158 2.07 10.89 6.34
C MET A 158 0.86 11.84 6.27
N VAL A 159 1.08 13.09 5.86
CA VAL A 159 -0.02 14.05 5.65
C VAL A 159 -0.95 13.56 4.54
N ALA A 160 -0.40 13.11 3.41
CA ALA A 160 -1.20 12.55 2.31
C ALA A 160 -1.96 11.29 2.74
N SER A 161 -1.32 10.41 3.52
CA SER A 161 -1.92 9.19 4.05
C SER A 161 -3.17 9.47 4.88
N VAL A 162 -3.16 10.48 5.75
CA VAL A 162 -4.35 10.85 6.52
C VAL A 162 -5.48 11.35 5.64
N ILE A 163 -5.18 12.16 4.63
CA ILE A 163 -6.20 12.66 3.70
C ILE A 163 -6.83 11.49 2.94
N VAL A 164 -6.00 10.59 2.41
CA VAL A 164 -6.45 9.41 1.66
C VAL A 164 -7.29 8.48 2.54
N ASP A 165 -6.80 8.16 3.74
CA ASP A 165 -7.48 7.29 4.70
C ASP A 165 -8.80 7.88 5.19
N HIS A 166 -8.85 9.19 5.43
CA HIS A 166 -10.03 9.85 5.98
C HIS A 166 -11.20 9.84 5.00
N TYR A 167 -10.91 10.12 3.73
CA TYR A 167 -11.91 10.15 2.67
C TYR A 167 -12.13 8.77 2.00
N GLY A 168 -11.28 7.78 2.30
CA GLY A 168 -11.31 6.46 1.62
C GLY A 168 -11.02 6.57 0.13
N LEU A 169 -10.16 7.53 -0.23
CA LEU A 169 -9.77 7.77 -1.62
C LEU A 169 -9.06 6.52 -2.17
N LEU A 170 -9.11 6.31 -3.49
CA LEU A 170 -8.38 5.22 -4.19
C LEU A 170 -8.76 3.79 -3.75
N GLY A 171 -9.91 3.60 -3.10
CA GLY A 171 -10.39 2.28 -2.65
C GLY A 171 -9.80 1.82 -1.31
N PHE A 172 -9.13 2.71 -0.58
CA PHE A 172 -8.70 2.44 0.79
C PHE A 172 -9.89 2.37 1.75
N GLN A 173 -9.77 1.55 2.79
CA GLN A 173 -10.75 1.50 3.87
C GLN A 173 -10.78 2.86 4.59
N GLN A 174 -11.97 3.41 4.79
CA GLN A 174 -12.14 4.67 5.50
C GLN A 174 -11.75 4.50 6.96
N HIS A 175 -10.70 5.20 7.37
CA HIS A 175 -10.27 5.26 8.76
C HIS A 175 -10.51 6.67 9.29
N PRO A 176 -11.38 6.83 10.30
CA PRO A 176 -11.63 8.15 10.88
C PRO A 176 -10.34 8.72 11.48
N VAL A 177 -10.16 10.02 11.34
CA VAL A 177 -9.02 10.72 11.94
C VAL A 177 -9.21 10.72 13.45
N THR A 178 -8.32 10.03 14.16
CA THR A 178 -8.27 10.03 15.62
C THR A 178 -7.31 11.08 16.13
N LEU A 179 -7.56 11.59 17.35
CA LEU A 179 -6.67 12.55 18.00
C LEU A 179 -5.24 12.00 18.13
N THR A 180 -5.10 10.70 18.42
CA THR A 180 -3.80 10.03 18.51
C THR A 180 -3.01 10.08 17.20
N ARG A 181 -3.67 9.87 16.05
CA ARG A 181 -3.02 9.99 14.73
C ARG A 181 -2.55 11.43 14.47
N LEU A 182 -3.37 12.42 14.79
CA LEU A 182 -3.01 13.83 14.64
C LEU A 182 -1.82 14.21 15.53
N VAL A 183 -1.82 13.78 16.78
CA VAL A 183 -0.69 14.02 17.70
C VAL A 183 0.58 13.35 17.18
N GLY A 184 0.51 12.11 16.69
CA GLY A 184 1.66 11.41 16.12
C GLY A 184 2.26 12.15 14.91
N ILE A 185 1.41 12.67 14.03
CA ILE A 185 1.85 13.45 12.86
C ILE A 185 2.44 14.79 13.30
N ALA A 186 1.83 15.47 14.27
CA ALA A 186 2.36 16.72 14.81
C ALA A 186 3.76 16.52 15.41
N LEU A 187 3.98 15.43 16.15
CA LEU A 187 5.30 15.07 16.70
C LEU A 187 6.32 14.76 15.59
N LEU A 188 5.92 14.04 14.54
CA LEU A 188 6.78 13.81 13.37
C LEU A 188 7.17 15.11 12.67
N LEU A 189 6.21 16.00 12.42
CA LEU A 189 6.45 17.31 11.80
C LEU A 189 7.35 18.19 12.68
N LEU A 190 7.19 18.16 14.00
CA LEU A 190 8.09 18.82 14.93
C LEU A 190 9.52 18.25 14.85
N GLY A 191 9.64 16.92 14.75
CA GLY A 191 10.93 16.26 14.55
C GLY A 191 11.60 16.68 13.25
N ILE A 192 10.84 16.76 12.15
CA ILE A 192 11.32 17.25 10.85
C ILE A 192 11.79 18.70 10.96
N TRP A 193 11.02 19.56 11.62
CA TRP A 193 11.38 20.96 11.84
C TRP A 193 12.70 21.09 12.64
N LEU A 194 12.87 20.29 13.69
CA LEU A 194 14.11 20.25 14.46
C LEU A 194 15.31 19.73 13.65
N VAL A 195 15.08 18.80 12.72
CA VAL A 195 16.12 18.34 11.77
C VAL A 195 16.49 19.45 10.78
N ALA A 196 15.50 20.23 10.33
CA ALA A 196 15.68 21.28 9.33
C ALA A 196 16.34 22.56 9.88
N MET A 197 16.29 22.79 11.19
CA MET A 197 16.91 23.97 11.85
C MET A 197 18.42 23.85 12.07
N ARG A 198 19.04 22.77 11.61
CA ARG A 198 20.48 22.52 11.73
C ARG A 198 21.25 23.19 10.60
#